data_AF-A0A7W9M4Z4-F1
#
_entry.id   AF-A0A7W9M4Z4-F1
#
_cell.length_a   1.000
_cell.length_b   1.000
_cell.length_c   1.000
_cell.angle_alpha   90.00
_cell.angle_beta   90.00
_cell.angle_gamma   90.00
#
_symmetry.space_group_name_H-M   'P 1'
#
loop_
_entity.id
_entity.type
_entity.pdbx_description
1 polymer ?
#
loop_
_entity_poly.entity_id
_entity_poly.type
_entity_poly.pdbx_seq_one_letter_code
_entity_poly.pdbx_strand_id
1 'polypeptide(L)'
;MTTDESADSTWWEWVERQLEDRAMTTADLSERTGLDRSCFTRWRKGERPTMDTARLVAKAFGMSPLEVMVKAHLISAQEARLSTSAPDPAALTDQQLLAELGRRLKRTP
;
A
#
# COMPACT_ATOMS: atom_id res chain seq x y z
N MET A 1 -20.92 9.48 2.70
CA MET A 1 -19.66 8.72 2.54
C MET A 1 -18.55 9.73 2.64
N THR A 2 -17.75 9.64 3.69
CA THR A 2 -16.87 10.69 4.23
C THR A 2 -15.69 10.96 3.31
N THR A 3 -15.76 12.12 2.67
CA THR A 3 -14.71 13.09 2.38
C THR A 3 -13.31 12.58 1.99
N ASP A 4 -13.03 12.66 0.69
CA ASP A 4 -11.70 12.74 0.09
C ASP A 4 -11.05 14.12 0.39
N GLU A 5 -10.90 14.45 1.67
CA GLU A 5 -10.17 15.64 2.17
C GLU A 5 -8.88 15.19 2.86
N SER A 6 -7.95 14.62 2.10
CA SER A 6 -6.54 14.78 2.43
C SER A 6 -5.90 15.48 1.25
N ALA A 7 -6.24 16.77 1.12
CA ALA A 7 -5.52 17.70 0.28
C ALA A 7 -4.02 17.58 0.62
N ASP A 8 -3.23 17.06 -0.32
CA ASP A 8 -1.76 16.97 -0.34
C ASP A 8 -1.03 16.97 1.01
N SER A 9 -1.45 16.13 1.95
CA SER A 9 -0.74 16.02 3.24
C SER A 9 0.66 15.47 2.99
N THR A 10 1.66 16.07 3.63
CA THR A 10 3.04 15.57 3.50
C THR A 10 3.14 14.14 4.01
N TRP A 11 4.15 13.40 3.56
CA TRP A 11 4.40 12.04 4.05
C TRP A 11 4.49 11.99 5.59
N TRP A 12 5.12 12.99 6.21
CA TRP A 12 5.23 13.07 7.65
C TRP A 12 3.87 13.24 8.34
N GLU A 13 3.04 14.17 7.89
CA GLU A 13 1.70 14.39 8.45
C GLU A 13 0.85 13.12 8.38
N TRP A 14 0.94 12.38 7.26
CA TRP A 14 0.27 11.09 7.14
C TRP A 14 0.79 10.07 8.16
N VAL A 15 2.12 9.94 8.32
CA VAL A 15 2.73 9.04 9.31
C VAL A 15 2.34 9.44 10.73
N GLU A 16 2.39 10.73 11.06
CA GLU A 16 2.06 11.28 12.38
C GLU A 16 0.61 10.96 12.75
N ARG A 17 -0.34 11.16 11.82
CA ARG A 17 -1.72 10.73 12.01
C ARG A 17 -1.85 9.23 12.25
N GLN A 18 -1.12 8.39 11.49
CA GLN A 18 -1.16 6.94 11.70
C GLN A 18 -0.59 6.50 13.05
N LEU A 19 0.38 7.23 13.58
CA LEU A 19 0.93 7.04 14.93
C LEU A 19 -0.11 7.40 15.99
N GLU A 20 -0.73 8.57 15.87
CA GLU A 20 -1.78 9.04 16.78
C GLU A 20 -2.98 8.08 16.82
N ASP A 21 -3.50 7.67 15.66
CA ASP A 21 -4.63 6.73 15.52
C ASP A 21 -4.37 5.39 16.22
N ARG A 22 -3.10 5.00 16.39
CA ARG A 22 -2.67 3.73 16.99
C ARG A 22 -2.10 3.90 18.40
N ALA A 23 -2.12 5.11 18.96
CA ALA A 23 -1.44 5.45 20.20
C ALA A 23 0.04 4.98 20.21
N MET A 24 0.72 5.10 19.07
CA MET A 24 2.12 4.74 18.88
C MET A 24 3.01 5.97 18.85
N THR A 25 4.24 5.83 19.31
CA THR A 25 5.28 6.85 19.21
C THR A 25 6.22 6.58 18.04
N THR A 26 7.04 7.57 17.68
CA THR A 26 8.15 7.35 16.74
C THR A 26 9.17 6.32 17.24
N ALA A 27 9.32 6.16 18.56
CA ALA A 27 10.20 5.14 19.14
C ALA A 27 9.63 3.73 18.88
N ASP A 28 8.33 3.54 19.07
CA ASP A 28 7.67 2.26 18.76
C ASP A 28 7.79 1.91 17.27
N LEU A 29 7.64 2.91 16.40
CA LEU A 29 7.83 2.70 14.97
C LEU A 29 9.27 2.35 14.62
N SER A 30 10.26 3.04 15.22
CA SER A 30 11.68 2.68 15.09
C SER A 30 11.96 1.24 15.53
N GLU A 31 11.44 0.82 16.69
CA GLU A 31 11.64 -0.53 17.20
C GLU A 31 11.06 -1.59 16.25
N ARG A 32 9.87 -1.35 15.69
CA ARG A 32 9.20 -2.27 14.75
C ARG A 32 9.86 -2.35 13.37
N THR A 33 10.49 -1.25 12.92
CA THR A 33 10.99 -1.12 11.54
C THR A 33 12.52 -1.17 11.43
N GLY A 34 13.23 -0.96 12.54
CA GLY A 34 14.68 -0.72 12.54
C GLY A 34 15.09 0.65 11.98
N LEU A 35 14.13 1.55 11.70
CA LEU A 35 14.44 2.87 11.16
C LEU A 35 15.10 3.76 12.22
N ASP A 36 16.12 4.50 11.80
CA ASP A 36 16.81 5.43 12.66
C ASP A 36 16.06 6.77 12.79
N ARG A 37 16.35 7.52 13.86
CA ARG A 37 15.67 8.80 14.14
C ARG A 37 15.83 9.85 13.02
N SER A 38 16.93 9.82 12.28
CA SER A 38 17.19 10.74 11.17
C SER A 38 16.17 10.59 10.04
N CYS A 39 15.58 9.40 9.85
CA CYS A 39 14.49 9.19 8.91
C CYS A 39 13.32 10.12 9.23
N PHE A 40 12.87 10.17 10.49
CA PHE A 40 11.77 11.04 10.88
C PHE A 40 12.12 12.53 10.82
N THR A 41 13.39 12.89 11.04
CA THR A 41 13.85 14.27 10.85
C THR A 41 13.77 14.67 9.37
N ARG A 42 14.17 13.79 8.45
CA ARG A 42 14.06 14.03 7.00
C ARG A 42 12.60 14.14 6.55
N TRP A 43 11.73 13.29 7.06
CA TRP A 43 10.30 13.34 6.74
C TRP A 43 9.63 14.63 7.22
N ARG A 44 9.95 15.10 8.43
CA ARG A 44 9.46 16.41 8.92
C ARG A 44 9.93 17.59 8.06
N LYS A 45 11.03 17.44 7.33
CA LYS A 45 11.52 18.43 6.36
C LYS A 45 10.90 18.27 4.96
N GLY A 46 9.95 17.35 4.79
CA GLY A 46 9.24 17.10 3.54
C GLY A 46 9.86 16.02 2.66
N GLU A 47 10.92 15.33 3.11
CA GLU A 47 11.50 14.24 2.32
C GLU A 47 10.56 13.02 2.29
N ARG A 48 10.45 12.40 1.12
CA ARG A 48 9.66 11.17 0.92
C ARG A 48 10.46 9.94 1.38
N PRO A 49 9.79 8.85 1.80
CA PRO A 49 10.47 7.60 2.10
C PRO A 49 10.95 6.92 0.81
N THR A 50 11.83 5.94 0.92
CA THR A 50 12.11 5.02 -0.19
C THR A 50 11.01 3.95 -0.28
N MET A 51 10.98 3.17 -1.37
CA MET A 51 10.05 2.03 -1.51
C MET A 51 10.24 0.98 -0.42
N ASP A 52 11.48 0.65 -0.05
CA ASP A 52 11.76 -0.28 1.05
C ASP A 52 11.24 0.26 2.38
N THR A 53 11.49 1.54 2.66
CA THR A 53 11.00 2.14 3.88
C THR A 53 9.48 2.21 3.94
N ALA A 54 8.81 2.50 2.81
CA ALA A 54 7.35 2.45 2.73
C ALA A 54 6.81 1.03 3.02
N ARG A 55 7.47 -0.03 2.55
CA ARG A 55 7.12 -1.42 2.88
C ARG A 55 7.28 -1.72 4.37
N LEU A 56 8.36 -1.28 4.99
CA LEU A 56 8.59 -1.46 6.43
C LEU A 56 7.51 -0.76 7.26
N VAL A 57 7.19 0.48 6.92
CA VAL A 57 6.14 1.26 7.58
C VAL A 57 4.77 0.60 7.39
N ALA A 58 4.45 0.14 6.17
CA ALA A 58 3.21 -0.60 5.91
C ALA A 58 3.08 -1.84 6.78
N LYS A 59 4.15 -2.63 6.90
CA LYS A 59 4.20 -3.80 7.78
C LYS A 59 3.99 -3.41 9.25
N ALA A 60 4.66 -2.36 9.73
CA ALA A 60 4.55 -1.90 11.12
C ALA A 60 3.15 -1.38 11.49
N PHE A 61 2.41 -0.84 10.51
CA PHE A 61 1.04 -0.36 10.66
C PHE A 61 -0.04 -1.38 10.29
N GLY A 62 0.33 -2.55 9.77
CA GLY A 62 -0.61 -3.59 9.33
C GLY A 62 -1.42 -3.20 8.09
N MET A 63 -0.85 -2.41 7.18
CA MET A 63 -1.52 -1.88 5.99
C MET A 63 -0.97 -2.51 4.70
N SER A 64 -1.71 -2.37 3.59
CA SER A 64 -1.21 -2.78 2.28
C SER A 64 0.01 -1.95 1.87
N PRO A 65 1.13 -2.58 1.45
CA PRO A 65 2.29 -1.85 0.96
C PRO A 65 1.97 -0.91 -0.20
N LEU A 66 1.06 -1.29 -1.09
CA LEU A 66 0.67 -0.45 -2.23
C LEU A 66 -0.11 0.79 -1.77
N GLU A 67 -1.02 0.66 -0.79
CA GLU A 67 -1.75 1.80 -0.24
C GLU A 67 -0.80 2.81 0.41
N VAL A 68 0.19 2.34 1.17
CA VAL A 68 1.20 3.20 1.80
C VAL A 68 2.09 3.86 0.75
N MET A 69 2.48 3.16 -0.31
CA MET A 69 3.25 3.76 -1.41
C MET A 69 2.47 4.84 -2.15
N VAL A 70 1.15 4.69 -2.30
CA VAL A 70 0.29 5.76 -2.84
C VAL A 70 0.27 6.96 -1.91
N LYS A 71 0.08 6.76 -0.61
CA LYS A 71 0.12 7.86 0.39
C LYS A 71 1.49 8.54 0.45
N ALA A 72 2.58 7.80 0.24
CA ALA A 72 3.94 8.31 0.11
C ALA A 72 4.22 8.98 -1.26
N HIS A 73 3.27 8.97 -2.19
CA HIS A 73 3.43 9.48 -3.56
C HIS A 73 4.61 8.84 -4.30
N LEU A 74 4.86 7.55 -4.04
CA LEU A 74 5.87 6.74 -4.73
C LEU A 74 5.31 6.03 -5.96
N ILE A 75 4.01 5.75 -5.94
CA ILE A 75 3.23 5.23 -7.07
C ILE A 75 1.89 5.95 -7.09
N SER A 76 1.25 6.00 -8.25
CA SER A 76 -0.12 6.45 -8.41
C SER A 76 -1.13 5.40 -7.94
N ALA A 77 -2.34 5.85 -7.62
CA ALA A 77 -3.45 4.94 -7.34
C ALA A 77 -3.81 4.05 -8.54
N GLN A 78 -3.51 4.47 -9.78
CA GLN A 78 -3.70 3.66 -10.98
C GLN A 78 -2.69 2.51 -11.04
N GLU A 79 -1.40 2.79 -10.81
CA GLU A 79 -0.35 1.77 -10.78
C GLU A 79 -0.60 0.70 -9.70
N ALA A 80 -1.09 1.13 -8.52
CA ALA A 80 -1.47 0.20 -7.45
C ALA A 80 -2.58 -0.78 -7.88
N ARG A 81 -3.52 -0.35 -8.74
CA ARG A 81 -4.62 -1.20 -9.25
C ARG A 81 -4.18 -2.12 -10.39
N LEU A 82 -3.20 -1.72 -11.20
CA LEU A 82 -2.69 -2.52 -12.32
C LEU A 82 -1.96 -3.80 -11.86
N SER A 83 -1.57 -3.88 -10.58
CA SER A 83 -0.94 -5.07 -9.99
C SER A 83 -1.88 -6.28 -9.90
N THR A 84 -3.19 -6.10 -10.08
CA THR A 84 -4.17 -7.17 -10.33
C THR A 84 -4.46 -7.28 -11.83
N SER A 85 -3.44 -7.58 -12.65
CA SER A 85 -3.73 -7.96 -14.02
C SER A 85 -4.32 -9.37 -13.99
N ALA A 86 -5.65 -9.46 -14.02
CA ALA A 86 -6.31 -10.69 -14.42
C ALA A 86 -5.74 -11.06 -15.80
N PRO A 87 -5.35 -12.32 -16.05
CA PRO A 87 -4.84 -12.71 -17.36
C PRO A 87 -5.85 -12.27 -18.42
N ASP A 88 -5.34 -11.61 -19.47
CA ASP A 88 -6.17 -11.20 -20.59
C ASP A 88 -6.92 -12.42 -21.12
N PRO A 89 -8.26 -12.45 -21.08
CA PRO A 89 -9.02 -13.56 -21.61
C PRO A 89 -8.71 -13.83 -23.09
N ALA A 90 -8.32 -12.80 -23.86
CA ALA A 90 -7.94 -12.93 -25.26
C ALA A 90 -6.59 -13.65 -25.45
N ALA A 91 -5.77 -13.78 -24.40
CA ALA A 91 -4.55 -14.58 -24.44
C ALA A 91 -4.81 -16.09 -24.23
N LEU A 92 -6.04 -16.47 -23.85
CA LEU A 92 -6.45 -17.87 -23.70
C LEU A 92 -7.04 -18.38 -25.01
N THR A 93 -6.70 -19.60 -25.38
CA THR A 93 -7.42 -20.32 -26.44
C THR A 93 -8.85 -20.65 -26.00
N ASP A 94 -9.74 -20.84 -26.97
CA ASP A 94 -11.12 -21.27 -26.72
C ASP A 94 -11.18 -22.54 -25.84
N GLN A 95 -10.27 -23.49 -26.07
CA GLN A 95 -10.19 -24.72 -25.27
C GLN A 95 -9.83 -24.45 -23.80
N GLN A 96 -8.92 -23.52 -23.55
CA GLN A 96 -8.53 -23.14 -22.18
C GLN A 96 -9.66 -22.40 -21.46
N LEU A 97 -10.41 -21.54 -22.16
CA LEU A 97 -11.59 -20.87 -21.62
C LEU A 97 -12.70 -21.85 -21.27
N LEU A 98 -13.02 -22.78 -22.17
CA LEU A 98 -14.04 -23.81 -21.94
C LEU A 98 -13.66 -24.72 -20.75
N ALA A 99 -12.39 -25.10 -20.63
CA ALA A 99 -11.89 -25.91 -19.53
C ALA A 99 -12.03 -25.18 -18.17
N GLU A 100 -11.64 -23.91 -18.09
CA GLU A 100 -11.75 -23.12 -16.86
C GLU A 100 -13.22 -22.85 -16.48
N LEU A 101 -14.08 -22.54 -17.45
CA LEU A 101 -15.52 -22.37 -17.22
C LEU A 101 -16.13 -23.65 -16.65
N GLY A 102 -15.85 -24.80 -17.27
CA GLY A 102 -16.31 -26.10 -16.78
C GLY A 102 -15.84 -26.42 -15.35
N ARG A 103 -14.59 -26.06 -15.02
CA ARG A 103 -14.04 -26.21 -13.67
C ARG A 103 -14.77 -25.34 -12.64
N ARG A 104 -15.11 -24.09 -12.98
CA ARG A 104 -15.82 -23.16 -12.09
C ARG A 104 -17.26 -23.59 -11.85
N LEU A 105 -17.97 -24.01 -12.89
CA LEU A 105 -19.36 -24.48 -12.77
C LEU A 105 -19.46 -25.70 -11.84
N LYS A 106 -18.50 -26.63 -11.88
CA LYS A 106 -18.41 -27.77 -10.95
C LYS A 106 -18.03 -27.39 -9.52
N ARG A 107 -17.50 -26.19 -9.31
CA ARG A 107 -17.03 -25.68 -8.00
C ARG A 107 -18.11 -24.91 -7.24
N THR A 108 -19.25 -24.67 -7.86
CA THR A 108 -20.42 -24.07 -7.19
C THR A 108 -20.89 -25.05 -6.09
N PRO A 109 -21.02 -24.61 -4.83
CA PRO A 109 -21.51 -25.45 -3.74
C PRO A 109 -22.93 -25.96 -3.97
#